data_AF-A0A3N5NXD0-F1
#
_entry.id   AF-A0A3N5NXD0-F1
#
_cell.length_a   1.000
_cell.length_b   1.000
_cell.length_c   1.000
_cell.angle_alpha   90.00
_cell.angle_beta   90.00
_cell.angle_gamma   90.00
#
_symmetry.space_group_name_H-M   'P 1'
#
loop_
_entity.id
_entity.type
_entity.pdbx_description
1 polymer ?
#
loop_
_entity_poly.entity_id
_entity_poly.type
_entity_poly.pdbx_seq_one_letter_code
_entity_poly.pdbx_strand_id
1 'polypeptide(L)'
;MAGALLMALLGAHVCAQTGDAAEGGAREQDPIFRTASGARYAALLEQDQLVLHSAASTAGDLRLVVSRYWSLVRRYRSSGYADNALWQAANLSAESFRRFNEDRDKHRAVQLLQWL
;
A
#
# COMPACT_ATOMS: atom_id res chain seq x y z
N MET A 1 -67.14 -8.39 19.77
CA MET A 1 -65.97 -7.53 20.10
C MET A 1 -65.25 -7.27 18.80
N ALA A 2 -65.57 -6.12 18.20
CA ALA A 2 -65.16 -5.75 16.85
C ALA A 2 -63.77 -5.11 16.88
N GLY A 3 -62.89 -5.58 16.00
CA GLY A 3 -61.57 -5.01 15.77
C GLY A 3 -61.70 -3.61 15.16
N ALA A 4 -61.55 -2.60 16.01
CA ALA A 4 -61.00 -1.31 15.64
C ALA A 4 -59.52 -1.53 15.22
N LEU A 5 -58.91 -0.84 14.27
CA LEU A 5 -59.26 0.38 13.54
C LEU A 5 -58.33 0.42 12.31
N LEU A 6 -58.91 0.54 11.12
CA LEU A 6 -58.62 1.56 10.10
C LEU A 6 -57.17 2.08 9.91
N MET A 7 -56.69 1.84 8.68
CA MET A 7 -55.92 2.74 7.81
C MET A 7 -55.82 4.22 8.25
N ALA A 8 -54.62 4.80 8.13
CA ALA A 8 -54.31 5.96 7.27
C ALA A 8 -53.29 6.95 7.88
N LEU A 9 -52.28 7.29 7.05
CA LEU A 9 -51.72 8.64 6.85
C LEU A 9 -51.31 9.48 8.07
N LEU A 10 -49.99 9.67 8.25
CA LEU A 10 -49.27 10.94 8.46
C LEU A 10 -47.82 10.53 8.83
N GLY A 11 -46.75 10.88 8.12
CA GLY A 11 -46.47 12.22 7.62
C GLY A 11 -45.96 13.11 8.75
N ALA A 12 -44.81 12.79 9.37
CA ALA A 12 -44.02 13.78 10.13
C ALA A 12 -42.60 13.27 10.48
N HIS A 13 -41.60 14.03 10.01
CA HIS A 13 -40.34 14.31 10.70
C HIS A 13 -39.27 13.21 10.78
N VAL A 14 -38.76 12.78 9.63
CA VAL A 14 -37.29 12.72 9.51
C VAL A 14 -36.86 14.06 8.92
N CYS A 15 -36.39 14.93 9.81
CA CYS A 15 -35.71 16.15 9.43
C CYS A 15 -34.56 15.82 8.48
N ALA A 16 -34.49 16.60 7.42
CA ALA A 16 -33.40 16.63 6.46
C ALA A 16 -32.03 16.61 7.16
N GLN A 17 -31.25 15.56 6.93
CA GLN A 17 -29.80 15.69 6.90
C GLN A 17 -29.40 16.07 5.47
N THR A 18 -29.78 17.27 5.08
CA THR A 18 -28.96 18.08 4.16
C THR A 18 -27.96 18.80 5.05
N GLY A 19 -26.99 18.03 5.55
CA GLY A 19 -25.73 18.54 6.06
C GLY A 19 -24.74 18.45 4.92
N ASP A 20 -24.26 19.61 4.50
CA ASP A 20 -23.40 19.84 3.35
C ASP A 20 -22.25 18.84 3.18
N ALA A 21 -22.14 18.43 1.92
CA ALA A 21 -20.91 18.26 1.15
C ALA A 21 -19.56 18.22 1.92
N ALA A 22 -18.89 17.09 1.70
CA ALA A 22 -17.44 17.00 1.52
C ALA A 22 -16.54 17.19 2.75
N GLU A 23 -16.64 16.26 3.71
CA GLU A 23 -15.44 15.81 4.43
C GLU A 23 -15.00 14.44 3.92
N GLY A 24 -14.68 14.39 2.63
CA GLY A 24 -13.96 13.29 2.02
C GLY A 24 -12.48 13.34 2.44
N GLY A 25 -12.14 12.61 3.50
CA GLY A 25 -10.85 11.94 3.67
C GLY A 25 -9.59 12.72 3.26
N ALA A 26 -9.27 13.80 3.96
CA ALA A 26 -7.94 14.39 3.93
C ALA A 26 -6.94 13.59 4.80
N ARG A 27 -6.90 12.26 4.65
CA ARG A 27 -5.78 11.44 5.11
C ARG A 27 -4.94 11.12 3.88
N GLU A 28 -3.68 11.57 3.86
CA GLU A 28 -2.63 11.08 2.96
C GLU A 28 -2.56 11.67 1.52
N GLN A 29 -2.53 12.99 1.34
CA GLN A 29 -2.04 13.59 0.08
C GLN A 29 -0.92 14.61 0.33
N ASP A 30 0.10 14.17 1.07
CA ASP A 30 1.35 14.91 1.27
C ASP A 30 2.00 15.22 -0.11
N PRO A 31 2.41 16.47 -0.42
CA PRO A 31 3.02 16.85 -1.69
C PRO A 31 4.12 15.91 -2.19
N ILE A 32 4.84 15.23 -1.29
CA ILE A 32 5.89 14.27 -1.68
C ILE A 32 5.31 13.11 -2.52
N PHE A 33 4.14 12.59 -2.17
CA PHE A 33 3.47 11.50 -2.91
C PHE A 33 2.89 11.92 -4.26
N ARG A 34 2.70 13.23 -4.49
CA ARG A 34 2.23 13.76 -5.79
C ARG A 34 3.31 13.72 -6.88
N THR A 35 4.57 13.49 -6.52
CA THR A 35 5.65 13.31 -7.49
C THR A 35 5.53 11.97 -8.22
N ALA A 36 6.04 11.88 -9.46
CA ALA A 36 6.07 10.61 -10.18
C ALA A 36 6.85 9.51 -9.43
N SER A 37 7.91 9.88 -8.70
CA SER A 37 8.66 8.98 -7.82
C SER A 37 7.82 8.52 -6.63
N GLY A 38 7.08 9.43 -5.99
CA GLY A 38 6.24 9.11 -4.83
C GLY A 38 5.06 8.21 -5.17
N ALA A 39 4.35 8.53 -6.25
CA ALA A 39 3.27 7.68 -6.76
C ALA A 39 3.78 6.29 -7.16
N ARG A 40 4.96 6.21 -7.79
CA ARG A 40 5.59 4.93 -8.13
C ARG A 40 5.98 4.14 -6.88
N TYR A 41 6.52 4.80 -5.86
CA TYR A 41 6.89 4.18 -4.59
C TYR A 41 5.66 3.65 -3.84
N ALA A 42 4.58 4.43 -3.75
CA ALA A 42 3.33 4.02 -3.11
C ALA A 42 2.74 2.75 -3.76
N ALA A 43 2.70 2.71 -5.09
CA ALA A 43 2.23 1.51 -5.80
C ALA A 43 3.11 0.27 -5.55
N LEU A 44 4.42 0.46 -5.31
CA LEU A 44 5.31 -0.65 -4.95
C LEU A 44 5.10 -1.10 -3.51
N LEU A 45 4.83 -0.20 -2.57
CA LEU A 45 4.48 -0.55 -1.20
C LEU A 45 3.23 -1.42 -1.15
N GLU A 46 2.19 -1.07 -1.91
CA GLU A 46 0.98 -1.89 -2.00
C GLU A 46 1.29 -3.31 -2.52
N GLN A 47 2.07 -3.40 -3.59
CA GLN A 47 2.48 -4.68 -4.16
C GLN A 47 3.33 -5.50 -3.17
N ASP A 48 4.24 -4.86 -2.47
CA ASP A 48 5.07 -5.46 -1.42
C ASP A 48 4.20 -6.08 -0.32
N GLN A 49 3.21 -5.33 0.19
CA GLN A 49 2.27 -5.87 1.18
C GLN A 49 1.49 -7.07 0.65
N LEU A 50 1.05 -7.07 -0.61
CA LEU A 50 0.36 -8.22 -1.20
C LEU A 50 1.24 -9.48 -1.23
N VAL A 51 2.50 -9.36 -1.65
CA VAL A 51 3.40 -10.52 -1.71
C VAL A 51 3.82 -10.98 -0.30
N LEU A 52 3.97 -10.06 0.66
CA LEU A 52 4.31 -10.40 2.04
C LEU A 52 3.17 -11.15 2.74
N HIS A 53 1.92 -10.71 2.60
CA HIS A 53 0.79 -11.30 3.32
C HIS A 53 0.26 -12.59 2.69
N SER A 54 0.62 -12.87 1.43
CA SER A 54 0.24 -14.12 0.78
C SER A 54 1.21 -15.25 1.13
N ALA A 55 0.67 -16.30 1.75
CA ALA A 55 1.39 -17.56 1.97
C ALA A 55 1.69 -18.32 0.66
N ALA A 56 0.99 -18.00 -0.42
CA ALA A 56 1.20 -18.59 -1.74
C ALA A 56 2.29 -17.88 -2.56
N SER A 57 2.80 -16.73 -2.08
CA SER A 57 3.88 -16.03 -2.77
C SER A 57 5.12 -16.88 -2.86
N THR A 58 5.76 -16.87 -4.02
CA THR A 58 7.02 -17.57 -4.26
C THR A 58 8.21 -16.65 -4.02
N ALA A 59 9.40 -17.23 -3.90
CA ALA A 59 10.64 -16.45 -3.89
C ALA A 59 10.78 -15.59 -5.16
N GLY A 60 10.26 -16.07 -6.30
CA GLY A 60 10.23 -15.31 -7.55
C GLY A 60 9.40 -14.03 -7.45
N ASP A 61 8.26 -14.07 -6.77
CA ASP A 61 7.37 -12.91 -6.61
C ASP A 61 8.01 -11.81 -5.76
N LEU A 62 8.64 -12.19 -4.63
CA LEU A 62 9.36 -11.25 -3.78
C LEU A 62 10.52 -10.59 -4.55
N ARG A 63 11.29 -11.39 -5.30
CA ARG A 63 12.42 -10.89 -6.11
C ARG A 63 11.98 -10.00 -7.26
N LEU A 64 10.79 -10.24 -7.81
CA LEU A 64 10.21 -9.35 -8.82
C LEU A 64 9.95 -7.97 -8.22
N VAL A 65 9.39 -7.89 -7.01
CA VAL A 65 9.16 -6.61 -6.31
C VAL A 65 10.49 -5.93 -5.96
N VAL A 66 11.49 -6.68 -5.46
CA VAL A 66 12.86 -6.18 -5.24
C VAL A 66 13.44 -5.55 -6.51
N SER A 67 13.26 -6.21 -7.66
CA SER A 67 13.74 -5.69 -8.95
C SER A 67 12.99 -4.42 -9.39
N ARG A 68 11.72 -4.27 -9.01
CA ARG A 68 10.93 -3.05 -9.27
C ARG A 68 11.37 -1.89 -8.40
N TYR A 69 11.65 -2.10 -7.11
CA TYR A 69 12.29 -1.09 -6.26
C TYR A 69 13.64 -0.67 -6.82
N TRP A 70 14.49 -1.62 -7.22
CA TRP A 70 15.77 -1.30 -7.83
C TRP A 70 15.63 -0.47 -9.12
N SER A 71 14.58 -0.72 -9.90
CA SER A 71 14.27 0.09 -11.08
C SER A 71 13.81 1.50 -10.73
N LEU A 72 13.11 1.69 -9.61
CA LEU A 72 12.78 3.01 -9.06
C LEU A 72 14.05 3.77 -8.67
N VAL A 73 14.94 3.14 -7.91
CA VAL A 73 16.23 3.71 -7.47
C VAL A 73 17.06 4.19 -8.66
N ARG A 74 17.20 3.35 -9.70
CA ARG A 74 17.98 3.71 -10.90
C ARG A 74 17.36 4.87 -11.68
N ARG A 75 16.03 4.96 -11.71
CA ARG A 75 15.31 6.00 -12.47
C ARG A 75 15.25 7.32 -11.71
N TYR A 76 15.10 7.29 -10.39
CA TYR A 76 14.86 8.45 -9.54
C TYR A 76 15.92 8.58 -8.44
N ARG A 77 17.19 8.45 -8.81
CA ARG A 77 18.32 8.39 -7.86
C ARG A 77 18.44 9.60 -6.94
N SER A 78 18.08 10.80 -7.42
CA SER A 78 18.11 12.04 -6.64
C SER A 78 16.83 12.31 -5.84
N SER A 79 15.84 11.42 -5.89
CA SER A 79 14.60 11.58 -5.12
C SER A 79 14.79 11.09 -3.68
N GLY A 80 14.10 11.72 -2.73
CA GLY A 80 14.05 11.25 -1.34
C GLY A 80 13.41 9.87 -1.17
N TYR A 81 12.84 9.28 -2.23
CA TYR A 81 12.31 7.92 -2.24
C TYR A 81 13.33 6.86 -2.63
N ALA A 82 14.51 7.23 -3.15
CA ALA A 82 15.53 6.26 -3.55
C ALA A 82 16.02 5.45 -2.34
N ASP A 83 16.32 6.12 -1.23
CA ASP A 83 16.82 5.46 -0.02
C ASP A 83 15.72 4.59 0.63
N ASN A 84 14.48 5.10 0.68
CA ASN A 84 13.33 4.30 1.12
C ASN A 84 13.13 3.05 0.26
N ALA A 85 13.26 3.16 -1.05
CA ALA A 85 13.15 2.03 -1.97
C ALA A 85 14.31 1.02 -1.82
N LEU A 86 15.54 1.50 -1.56
CA LEU A 86 16.68 0.64 -1.27
C LEU A 86 16.46 -0.15 0.03
N TRP A 87 16.03 0.54 1.08
CA TRP A 87 15.72 -0.08 2.37
C TRP A 87 14.60 -1.13 2.24
N GLN A 88 13.51 -0.81 1.55
CA GLN A 88 12.43 -1.77 1.32
C GLN A 88 12.86 -2.97 0.47
N ALA A 89 13.65 -2.74 -0.58
CA ALA A 89 14.20 -3.83 -1.38
C ALA A 89 15.10 -4.78 -0.56
N ALA A 90 15.87 -4.23 0.39
CA ALA A 90 16.71 -5.02 1.28
C ALA A 90 15.86 -5.85 2.26
N ASN A 91 14.86 -5.25 2.90
CA ASN A 91 13.95 -5.94 3.80
C ASN A 91 13.21 -7.09 3.11
N LEU A 92 12.72 -6.84 1.89
CA LEU A 92 12.00 -7.85 1.13
C LEU A 92 12.92 -8.99 0.66
N SER A 93 14.17 -8.68 0.33
CA SER A 93 15.19 -9.70 0.06
C SER A 93 15.50 -10.53 1.32
N ALA A 94 15.59 -9.89 2.49
CA ALA A 94 15.79 -10.59 3.76
C ALA A 94 14.58 -11.49 4.11
N GLU A 95 13.35 -11.04 3.85
CA GLU A 95 12.16 -11.87 4.02
C GLU A 95 12.14 -13.07 3.07
N SER A 96 12.53 -12.89 1.81
CA SER A 96 12.68 -14.01 0.86
C SER A 96 13.68 -15.04 1.38
N PHE A 97 14.82 -14.59 1.92
CA PHE A 97 15.76 -15.50 2.59
C PHE A 97 15.13 -16.21 3.80
N ARG A 98 14.39 -15.51 4.66
CA ARG A 98 13.71 -16.13 5.82
C ARG A 98 12.71 -17.21 5.41
N ARG A 99 11.97 -17.02 4.32
CA ARG A 99 10.94 -17.97 3.85
C ARG A 99 11.50 -19.16 3.09
N PHE A 100 12.48 -18.90 2.22
CA PHE A 100 12.92 -19.88 1.21
C PHE A 100 14.35 -20.35 1.42
N ASN A 101 15.11 -19.72 2.32
CA ASN A 101 16.48 -20.07 2.70
C ASN A 101 17.45 -20.15 1.50
N GLU A 102 17.26 -19.28 0.50
CA GLU A 102 18.17 -19.17 -0.65
C GLU A 102 19.22 -18.08 -0.39
N ASP A 103 20.51 -18.47 -0.30
CA ASP A 103 21.62 -17.57 0.02
C ASP A 103 21.72 -16.33 -0.88
N ARG A 104 21.27 -16.45 -2.13
CA ARG A 104 21.23 -15.32 -3.08
C ARG A 104 20.43 -14.14 -2.55
N ASP A 105 19.35 -14.40 -1.81
CA ASP A 105 18.48 -13.35 -1.28
C ASP A 105 19.11 -12.69 -0.06
N LYS A 106 19.82 -13.46 0.78
CA LYS A 106 20.65 -12.93 1.86
C LYS A 106 21.74 -12.01 1.32
N HIS A 107 22.50 -12.48 0.33
CA HIS A 107 23.54 -11.66 -0.31
C HIS A 107 22.96 -10.40 -0.93
N ARG A 108 21.79 -10.52 -1.56
CA ARG A 108 21.11 -9.37 -2.16
C ARG A 108 20.67 -8.34 -1.11
N ALA A 109 20.13 -8.78 0.02
CA ALA A 109 19.76 -7.90 1.13
C ALA A 109 20.98 -7.11 1.65
N VAL A 110 22.09 -7.80 1.92
CA VAL A 110 23.34 -7.16 2.38
C VAL A 110 23.86 -6.17 1.34
N GLN A 111 23.89 -6.55 0.07
CA GLN A 111 24.35 -5.68 -1.02
C GLN A 111 23.51 -4.39 -1.12
N LEU A 112 22.19 -4.49 -0.98
CA LEU A 112 21.30 -3.34 -1.06
C LEU A 112 21.50 -2.38 0.12
N LEU A 113 21.74 -2.91 1.33
CA LEU A 113 22.03 -2.09 2.51
C LEU A 113 23.38 -1.38 2.44
N GLN A 114 24.36 -1.94 1.72
CA GLN A 114 25.66 -1.30 1.49
C GLN A 114 25.58 -0.08 0.54
N TRP A 115 24.43 0.16 -0.08
CA TRP A 115 24.20 1.30 -0.97
C TRP A 115 23.42 2.46 -0.34
N LEU A 116 22.98 2.29 0.91
CA LEU A 116 22.48 3.38 1.76
C LEU A 116 23.66 4.16 2.35
#